data_AF-A0A6N8UDY6-F1
#
_entry.id   AF-A0A6N8UDY6-F1
#
_cell.length_a   1.000
_cell.length_b   1.000
_cell.length_c   1.000
_cell.angle_alpha   90.00
_cell.angle_beta   90.00
_cell.angle_gamma   90.00
#
_symmetry.space_group_name_H-M   'P 1'
#
loop_
_entity.id
_entity.type
_entity.pdbx_description
1 polymer ?
#
loop_
_entity_poly.entity_id
_entity_poly.type
_entity_poly.pdbx_seq_one_letter_code
_entity_poly.pdbx_strand_id
1 'polypeptide(L)'
;MNNFKSIKRGLLLMLTSLMFLSCVDDDDYDVPPIETILPCTTDWQPNITIGELVNKNVDGAPLLIEEDLILEGYVVSTDRNGNFFKSLVIQDSPTNPTYGMSVELDIQDTYRKFPVGGKVLVNARGLYFGKDRATYKIGSTYVADNGEVRLGRMSEVVAMDKVRLLCDSQTEVIPQTFSTIADFKANAVVNTLIKLENVQFDDITDGDTYYDEEGNTFGGATNRELIDRNGDKIVLRTSQYTDFAGEVMPMGSGTIIAVLSAYSNNNNPTPSTYQLFLRDIVDVQMDNPRFGETPPDECEEPWEVNATLAEIKALNDTAVPMEITEDLVFAGYVISNDEEGNFFKTLSIQDSPVNPTAGMSIEMNVNDIYKAYPIGSKVLVNAKGMFVAKDRGTYKIGSTFDDNGTLRVGRLSESEANAKLAKSCMDPVEIIPTSFTSIEEALEEGLINTLVTFEDVTFSDAGNGATYYMGDNSGYNHKLEDSQGFSTIVRTSKYADFNDEVVPTGRGNVTAVLSAYAPNNMVTDASYQLYLRDTEDVDIN
;
A
#
# COMPACT_ATOMS: atom_id res chain seq x y z
N MET A 1 72.25 5.72 36.23
CA MET A 1 71.03 6.47 35.84
C MET A 1 70.13 5.78 34.80
N ASN A 2 70.38 4.52 34.41
CA ASN A 2 69.56 3.83 33.39
C ASN A 2 68.52 2.83 33.93
N ASN A 3 68.62 2.41 35.20
CA ASN A 3 67.67 1.45 35.78
C ASN A 3 66.35 2.10 36.26
N PHE A 4 66.33 3.42 36.51
CA PHE A 4 65.11 4.12 36.95
C PHE A 4 64.15 4.47 35.79
N LYS A 5 64.63 4.53 34.55
CA LYS A 5 63.80 4.83 33.37
C LYS A 5 63.07 3.59 32.84
N SER A 6 63.66 2.39 32.94
CA SER A 6 62.98 1.14 32.57
C SER A 6 61.86 0.78 33.55
N ILE A 7 62.07 1.01 34.84
CA ILE A 7 61.06 0.78 35.89
C ILE A 7 59.85 1.72 35.70
N LYS A 8 60.06 3.00 35.38
CA LYS A 8 58.96 3.95 35.12
C LYS A 8 58.17 3.64 33.83
N ARG A 9 58.82 3.11 32.79
CA ARG A 9 58.14 2.67 31.56
C ARG A 9 57.39 1.35 31.76
N GLY A 10 57.94 0.42 32.55
CA GLY A 10 57.25 -0.82 32.94
C GLY A 10 56.04 -0.56 33.81
N LEU A 11 56.14 0.36 34.79
CA LEU A 11 55.03 0.72 35.67
C LEU A 11 53.90 1.44 34.92
N LEU A 12 54.22 2.27 33.92
CA LEU A 12 53.23 2.97 33.10
C LEU A 12 52.50 2.03 32.12
N LEU A 13 53.20 1.04 31.56
CA LEU A 13 52.60 -0.03 30.72
C LEU A 13 51.76 -1.03 31.53
N MET A 14 52.11 -1.26 32.80
CA MET A 14 51.32 -2.10 33.70
C MET A 14 50.05 -1.38 34.18
N LEU A 15 50.11 -0.06 34.39
CA LEU A 15 48.96 0.74 34.83
C LEU A 15 47.93 0.99 33.71
N THR A 16 48.36 1.05 32.44
CA THR A 16 47.43 1.13 31.29
C THR A 16 46.79 -0.21 30.93
N SER A 17 47.44 -1.34 31.25
CA SER A 17 46.86 -2.69 31.06
C SER A 17 45.80 -3.04 32.11
N LEU A 18 45.76 -2.33 33.25
CA LEU A 18 44.78 -2.54 34.33
C LEU A 18 43.45 -1.79 34.10
N MET A 19 43.34 -0.95 33.06
CA MET A 19 42.09 -0.25 32.72
C MET A 19 41.16 -1.05 31.79
N PHE A 20 41.53 -2.29 31.40
CA PHE A 20 40.70 -3.18 30.56
C PHE A 20 40.12 -4.39 31.32
N LEU A 21 40.09 -4.36 32.66
CA LEU A 21 39.55 -5.44 33.50
C LEU A 21 38.38 -4.99 34.40
N SER A 22 37.66 -3.93 34.04
CA SER A 22 36.33 -3.67 34.58
C SER A 22 35.25 -4.07 33.58
N CYS A 23 35.26 -5.33 33.15
CA CYS A 23 34.01 -6.04 32.92
C CYS A 23 33.59 -6.53 34.29
N VAL A 24 32.68 -5.79 34.93
CA VAL A 24 31.78 -6.38 35.91
C VAL A 24 30.93 -7.35 35.09
N ASP A 25 31.20 -8.66 35.22
CA ASP A 25 30.22 -9.70 34.92
C ASP A 25 29.19 -9.64 36.05
N ASP A 26 28.20 -8.76 35.88
CA ASP A 26 26.96 -8.71 36.65
C ASP A 26 25.90 -8.15 35.70
N ASP A 27 25.69 -8.87 34.60
CA ASP A 27 24.58 -8.66 33.65
C ASP A 27 23.24 -9.21 34.19
N ASP A 28 23.17 -9.54 35.49
CA ASP A 28 21.92 -9.65 36.24
C ASP A 28 21.70 -8.36 37.04
N TYR A 29 21.69 -7.21 36.34
CA TYR A 29 20.74 -6.20 36.76
C TYR A 29 19.37 -6.78 36.46
N ASP A 30 18.71 -7.33 37.49
CA ASP A 30 17.25 -7.29 37.55
C ASP A 30 16.88 -5.83 37.26
N VAL A 31 16.60 -5.52 35.99
CA VAL A 31 15.88 -4.33 35.62
C VAL A 31 14.65 -4.44 36.49
N PRO A 32 14.44 -3.57 37.49
CA PRO A 32 13.20 -3.60 38.23
C PRO A 32 12.13 -3.63 37.15
N PRO A 33 11.18 -4.58 37.16
CA PRO A 33 10.13 -4.58 36.15
C PRO A 33 9.63 -3.14 36.09
N ILE A 34 9.56 -2.57 34.89
CA ILE A 34 9.00 -1.24 34.70
C ILE A 34 7.50 -1.38 34.97
N GLU A 35 7.15 -1.56 36.23
CA GLU A 35 5.84 -1.30 36.78
C GLU A 35 5.78 0.21 37.03
N THR A 36 5.72 0.96 35.93
CA THR A 36 5.07 2.26 35.96
C THR A 36 3.89 2.25 35.00
N ILE A 37 3.12 1.15 35.01
CA ILE A 37 1.68 1.26 34.83
C ILE A 37 1.21 2.00 36.10
N LEU A 38 0.81 3.27 35.97
CA LEU A 38 0.08 3.91 37.06
C LEU A 38 -1.08 2.98 37.41
N PRO A 39 -1.33 2.66 38.70
CA PRO A 39 -2.32 1.65 39.05
C PRO A 39 -3.65 2.12 38.49
N CYS A 40 -4.13 1.38 37.49
CA CYS A 40 -5.53 1.44 37.14
C CYS A 40 -6.31 1.12 38.43
N THR A 41 -7.48 1.72 38.59
CA THR A 41 -8.28 1.55 39.79
C THR A 41 -9.47 0.65 39.49
N THR A 42 -9.89 -0.12 40.49
CA THR A 42 -11.20 -0.78 40.55
C THR A 42 -12.10 -0.17 41.64
N ASP A 43 -11.54 0.75 42.44
CA ASP A 43 -12.14 1.21 43.70
C ASP A 43 -13.11 2.38 43.51
N TRP A 44 -13.03 3.07 42.38
CA TRP A 44 -13.87 4.20 42.06
C TRP A 44 -15.08 3.75 41.25
N GLN A 45 -16.28 4.13 41.72
CA GLN A 45 -17.53 3.80 41.06
C GLN A 45 -18.16 5.08 40.48
N PRO A 46 -18.40 5.14 39.16
CA PRO A 46 -19.02 6.30 38.55
C PRO A 46 -20.46 6.47 39.06
N ASN A 47 -20.84 7.71 39.37
CA ASN A 47 -22.15 8.04 39.93
C ASN A 47 -22.79 9.27 39.25
N ILE A 48 -22.13 9.83 38.23
CA ILE A 48 -22.68 10.86 37.36
C ILE A 48 -22.17 10.65 35.93
N THR A 49 -23.03 10.93 34.95
CA THR A 49 -22.66 10.96 33.53
C THR A 49 -22.14 12.34 33.11
N ILE A 50 -21.40 12.40 31.99
CA ILE A 50 -20.97 13.68 31.41
C ILE A 50 -22.19 14.58 31.12
N GLY A 51 -23.26 14.01 30.57
CA GLY A 51 -24.49 14.75 30.26
C GLY A 51 -25.19 15.33 31.49
N GLU A 52 -25.26 14.58 32.60
CA GLU A 52 -25.81 15.10 33.86
C GLU A 52 -24.95 16.23 34.44
N LEU A 53 -23.63 16.14 34.32
CA LEU A 53 -22.72 17.21 34.74
C LEU A 53 -22.87 18.46 33.85
N VAL A 54 -23.02 18.29 32.53
CA VAL A 54 -23.36 19.37 31.59
C VAL A 54 -24.67 20.05 32.00
N ASN A 55 -25.71 19.29 32.33
CA ASN A 55 -27.00 19.82 32.75
C ASN A 55 -26.94 20.59 34.08
N LYS A 56 -25.96 20.32 34.95
CA LYS A 56 -25.69 21.10 36.17
C LYS A 56 -25.07 22.48 35.87
N ASN A 57 -24.41 22.66 34.72
CA ASN A 57 -23.71 23.90 34.35
C ASN A 57 -24.52 24.74 33.35
N VAL A 58 -25.71 25.18 33.75
CA VAL A 58 -26.64 25.91 32.86
C VAL A 58 -26.07 27.25 32.37
N ASP A 59 -25.32 27.96 33.23
CA ASP A 59 -24.81 29.30 32.92
C ASP A 59 -23.47 29.29 32.15
N GLY A 60 -22.87 28.12 31.93
CA GLY A 60 -21.56 27.96 31.25
C GLY A 60 -20.34 28.42 32.06
N ALA A 61 -20.52 29.24 33.10
CA ALA A 61 -19.45 29.74 33.95
C ALA A 61 -18.77 28.62 34.77
N PRO A 62 -17.50 28.79 35.20
CA PRO A 62 -16.84 27.79 36.04
C PRO A 62 -17.63 27.48 37.33
N LEU A 63 -18.12 26.25 37.44
CA LEU A 63 -18.89 25.72 38.58
C LEU A 63 -17.98 24.83 39.43
N LEU A 64 -17.81 25.19 40.70
CA LEU A 64 -17.14 24.33 41.67
C LEU A 64 -18.03 23.12 42.00
N ILE A 65 -17.47 21.92 41.89
CA ILE A 65 -18.15 20.69 42.26
C ILE A 65 -17.79 20.34 43.71
N GLU A 66 -18.74 20.51 44.64
CA GLU A 66 -18.53 20.21 46.07
C GLU A 66 -18.92 18.77 46.44
N GLU A 67 -19.76 18.15 45.60
CA GLU A 67 -20.30 16.80 45.74
C GLU A 67 -19.25 15.73 45.42
N ASP A 68 -19.32 14.56 46.08
CA ASP A 68 -18.49 13.39 45.78
C ASP A 68 -18.95 12.72 44.47
N LEU A 69 -18.65 13.36 43.35
CA LEU A 69 -19.00 12.91 42.01
C LEU A 69 -17.82 12.27 41.30
N ILE A 70 -18.04 11.09 40.72
CA ILE A 70 -17.09 10.39 39.88
C ILE A 70 -17.76 10.19 38.52
N LEU A 71 -17.14 10.75 37.49
CA LEU A 71 -17.56 10.59 36.10
C LEU A 71 -16.69 9.57 35.39
N GLU A 72 -17.27 8.93 34.38
CA GLU A 72 -16.61 7.97 33.48
C GLU A 72 -16.65 8.52 32.05
N GLY A 73 -15.57 8.31 31.29
CA GLY A 73 -15.55 8.57 29.85
C GLY A 73 -14.44 7.80 29.14
N TYR A 74 -14.57 7.68 27.82
CA TYR A 74 -13.62 6.99 26.95
C TYR A 74 -12.66 8.01 26.32
N VAL A 75 -11.36 7.74 26.42
CA VAL A 75 -10.32 8.62 25.88
C VAL A 75 -10.33 8.60 24.36
N VAL A 76 -10.35 9.79 23.75
CA VAL A 76 -10.30 9.96 22.28
C VAL A 76 -9.12 10.79 21.79
N SER A 77 -8.42 11.49 22.67
CA SER A 77 -7.19 12.22 22.32
C SER A 77 -5.93 11.43 22.66
N THR A 78 -4.81 11.82 22.06
CA THR A 78 -3.48 11.34 22.45
C THR A 78 -2.44 12.43 22.25
N ASP A 79 -1.51 12.61 23.19
CA ASP A 79 -0.39 13.54 23.05
C ASP A 79 0.86 12.89 22.42
N ARG A 80 0.77 11.62 22.01
CA ARG A 80 1.89 10.85 21.40
C ARG A 80 2.59 11.62 20.28
N ASN A 81 1.78 12.20 19.39
CA ASN A 81 2.23 12.91 18.20
C ASN A 81 2.17 14.44 18.38
N GLY A 82 1.97 14.95 19.60
CA GLY A 82 2.15 16.38 19.93
C GLY A 82 0.99 17.35 19.59
N ASN A 83 -0.13 16.88 19.03
CA ASN A 83 -1.25 17.79 18.68
C ASN A 83 -2.15 18.16 19.88
N PHE A 84 -2.13 17.34 20.93
CA PHE A 84 -2.84 17.57 22.20
C PHE A 84 -1.82 17.89 23.28
N PHE A 85 -2.04 18.96 24.05
CA PHE A 85 -1.06 19.43 25.04
C PHE A 85 -1.70 19.70 26.39
N LYS A 86 -1.32 18.88 27.39
CA LYS A 86 -1.74 19.01 28.78
C LYS A 86 -3.27 19.03 28.94
N SER A 87 -3.92 18.15 28.17
CA SER A 87 -5.36 17.94 28.13
C SER A 87 -5.66 16.52 27.68
N LEU A 88 -6.70 15.92 28.24
CA LEU A 88 -7.23 14.62 27.82
C LEU A 88 -8.70 14.79 27.41
N VAL A 89 -9.05 14.47 26.17
CA VAL A 89 -10.42 14.54 25.69
C VAL A 89 -11.11 13.19 25.87
N ILE A 90 -12.28 13.21 26.51
CA ILE A 90 -13.10 12.03 26.77
C ILE A 90 -14.52 12.21 26.25
N GLN A 91 -15.15 11.10 25.82
CA GLN A 91 -16.55 11.05 25.40
C GLN A 91 -17.35 10.01 26.21
N ASP A 92 -18.67 10.18 26.28
CA ASP A 92 -19.57 9.40 27.13
C ASP A 92 -19.84 7.95 26.65
N SER A 93 -19.66 7.68 25.37
CA SER A 93 -19.89 6.35 24.75
C SER A 93 -18.81 6.03 23.71
N PRO A 94 -18.38 4.76 23.55
CA PRO A 94 -17.44 4.40 22.50
C PRO A 94 -18.03 4.51 21.08
N THR A 95 -19.36 4.53 20.95
CA THR A 95 -20.10 4.67 19.69
C THR A 95 -21.20 5.72 19.84
N ASN A 96 -21.38 6.57 18.82
CA ASN A 96 -22.41 7.63 18.78
C ASN A 96 -22.49 8.45 20.09
N PRO A 97 -21.38 9.08 20.53
CA PRO A 97 -21.35 9.84 21.78
C PRO A 97 -22.33 11.02 21.74
N THR A 98 -22.96 11.30 22.88
CA THR A 98 -23.88 12.44 23.03
C THR A 98 -23.26 13.61 23.76
N TYR A 99 -22.20 13.36 24.53
CA TYR A 99 -21.44 14.37 25.26
C TYR A 99 -19.95 14.06 25.24
N GLY A 100 -19.15 15.13 25.18
CA GLY A 100 -17.70 15.07 25.33
C GLY A 100 -17.18 16.22 26.18
N MET A 101 -16.00 16.02 26.77
CA MET A 101 -15.33 17.05 27.57
C MET A 101 -13.80 16.93 27.52
N SER A 102 -13.12 18.06 27.74
CA SER A 102 -11.69 18.10 27.98
C SER A 102 -11.40 18.04 29.48
N VAL A 103 -10.48 17.17 29.88
CA VAL A 103 -9.91 17.12 31.24
C VAL A 103 -8.58 17.85 31.18
N GLU A 104 -8.46 18.96 31.90
CA GLU A 104 -7.29 19.83 31.86
C GLU A 104 -6.27 19.41 32.93
N LEU A 105 -5.12 18.89 32.51
CA LEU A 105 -4.11 18.29 33.38
C LEU A 105 -2.69 18.67 32.96
N ASP A 106 -1.89 19.14 33.91
CA ASP A 106 -0.49 19.50 33.72
C ASP A 106 0.42 18.26 33.80
N ILE A 107 0.17 17.29 32.92
CA ILE A 107 0.92 16.04 32.79
C ILE A 107 1.41 15.91 31.34
N GLN A 108 2.61 15.37 31.17
CA GLN A 108 3.19 14.99 29.87
C GLN A 108 3.07 13.48 29.64
N ASP A 109 3.21 13.06 28.39
CA ASP A 109 3.14 11.66 27.97
C ASP A 109 1.85 10.97 28.44
N THR A 110 0.73 11.70 28.35
CA THR A 110 -0.58 11.20 28.78
C THR A 110 -0.99 9.93 28.05
N TYR A 111 -0.54 9.73 26.80
CA TYR A 111 -0.76 8.52 26.01
C TYR A 111 -0.22 7.24 26.68
N ARG A 112 0.79 7.35 27.55
CA ARG A 112 1.33 6.19 28.29
C ARG A 112 0.45 5.80 29.48
N LYS A 113 -0.35 6.73 29.99
CA LYS A 113 -1.19 6.56 31.19
C LYS A 113 -2.66 6.37 30.83
N PHE A 114 -3.11 7.04 29.78
CA PHE A 114 -4.49 7.11 29.31
C PHE A 114 -4.51 6.83 27.81
N PRO A 115 -4.38 5.56 27.39
CA PRO A 115 -4.40 5.21 25.98
C PRO A 115 -5.77 5.49 25.36
N VAL A 116 -5.81 5.74 24.04
CA VAL A 116 -7.07 5.88 23.28
C VAL A 116 -7.96 4.65 23.50
N GLY A 117 -9.25 4.89 23.74
CA GLY A 117 -10.22 3.86 24.08
C GLY A 117 -10.17 3.38 25.52
N GLY A 118 -9.17 3.79 26.30
CA GLY A 118 -9.13 3.57 27.73
C GLY A 118 -10.26 4.32 28.42
N LYS A 119 -10.90 3.67 29.39
CA LYS A 119 -11.94 4.28 30.20
C LYS A 119 -11.32 4.96 31.41
N VAL A 120 -11.58 6.26 31.55
CA VAL A 120 -11.02 7.11 32.60
C VAL A 120 -12.10 7.55 33.55
N LEU A 121 -11.77 7.50 34.84
CA LEU A 121 -12.59 7.99 35.93
C LEU A 121 -12.02 9.32 36.43
N VAL A 122 -12.88 10.34 36.54
CA VAL A 122 -12.50 11.64 37.09
C VAL A 122 -13.31 11.91 38.36
N ASN A 123 -12.61 12.05 39.48
CA ASN A 123 -13.20 12.53 40.72
C ASN A 123 -13.35 14.05 40.61
N ALA A 124 -14.58 14.51 40.41
CA ALA A 124 -14.89 15.90 40.16
C ALA A 124 -14.88 16.76 41.44
N ARG A 125 -14.89 16.15 42.64
CA ARG A 125 -14.95 16.92 43.90
C ARG A 125 -13.74 17.84 44.06
N GLY A 126 -14.02 19.12 44.24
CA GLY A 126 -13.03 20.19 44.37
C GLY A 126 -12.47 20.68 43.03
N LEU A 127 -12.95 20.16 41.91
CA LEU A 127 -12.65 20.67 40.57
C LEU A 127 -13.73 21.64 40.11
N TYR A 128 -13.36 22.44 39.11
CA TYR A 128 -14.28 23.33 38.41
C TYR A 128 -14.64 22.72 37.07
N PHE A 129 -15.93 22.72 36.76
CA PHE A 129 -16.48 22.29 35.48
C PHE A 129 -17.21 23.45 34.80
N GLY A 130 -17.11 23.56 33.48
CA GLY A 130 -17.94 24.48 32.73
C GLY A 130 -17.50 24.64 31.28
N LYS A 131 -17.97 25.69 30.63
CA LYS A 131 -17.68 25.97 29.22
C LYS A 131 -16.60 27.05 29.10
N ASP A 132 -15.48 26.72 28.48
CA ASP A 132 -14.42 27.66 28.14
C ASP A 132 -14.19 27.66 26.62
N ARG A 133 -14.31 28.84 26.00
CA ARG A 133 -14.21 29.04 24.53
C ARG A 133 -15.06 28.05 23.71
N ALA A 134 -16.28 27.83 24.16
CA ALA A 134 -17.26 26.91 23.57
C ALA A 134 -17.00 25.40 23.73
N THR A 135 -16.01 24.99 24.53
CA THR A 135 -15.76 23.58 24.88
C THR A 135 -16.08 23.31 26.35
N TYR A 136 -16.66 22.14 26.66
CA TYR A 136 -16.80 21.70 28.06
C TYR A 136 -15.45 21.23 28.60
N LYS A 137 -15.08 21.73 29.78
CA LYS A 137 -13.81 21.39 30.44
C LYS A 137 -14.01 21.10 31.93
N ILE A 138 -13.14 20.27 32.48
CA ILE A 138 -12.99 20.11 33.93
C ILE A 138 -11.52 20.27 34.33
N GLY A 139 -11.28 20.94 35.45
CA GLY A 139 -9.92 21.11 35.98
C GLY A 139 -9.88 22.06 37.17
N SER A 140 -8.78 22.79 37.29
CA SER A 140 -8.63 23.88 38.26
C SER A 140 -9.11 25.21 37.65
N THR A 141 -8.85 26.32 38.33
CA THR A 141 -9.08 27.66 37.78
C THR A 141 -7.82 28.51 37.79
N TYR A 142 -7.79 29.52 36.93
CA TYR A 142 -6.78 30.58 36.95
C TYR A 142 -7.45 31.93 36.68
N VAL A 143 -6.77 33.01 37.02
CA VAL A 143 -7.20 34.38 36.70
C VAL A 143 -6.49 34.80 35.41
N ALA A 144 -7.25 35.08 34.36
CA ALA A 144 -6.71 35.56 33.09
C ALA A 144 -6.29 37.04 33.18
N ASP A 145 -5.54 37.53 32.18
CA ASP A 145 -5.00 38.90 32.16
C ASP A 145 -6.06 40.00 32.27
N ASN A 146 -7.30 39.70 31.83
CA ASN A 146 -8.46 40.58 31.94
C ASN A 146 -9.16 40.52 33.32
N GLY A 147 -8.63 39.76 34.27
CA GLY A 147 -9.19 39.55 35.62
C GLY A 147 -10.28 38.49 35.71
N GLU A 148 -10.61 37.81 34.61
CA GLU A 148 -11.65 36.78 34.58
C GLU A 148 -11.15 35.45 35.15
N VAL A 149 -11.96 34.79 35.97
CA VAL A 149 -11.68 33.42 36.43
C VAL A 149 -12.06 32.43 35.34
N ARG A 150 -11.11 31.60 34.91
CA ARG A 150 -11.28 30.64 33.82
C ARG A 150 -10.87 29.24 34.23
N LEU A 151 -11.35 28.23 33.51
CA LEU A 151 -10.95 26.84 33.67
C LEU A 151 -9.50 26.66 33.26
N GLY A 152 -8.72 25.99 34.09
CA GLY A 152 -7.29 25.77 33.93
C GLY A 152 -6.89 24.35 34.30
N ARG A 153 -5.60 24.08 34.11
CA ARG A 153 -5.02 22.75 34.33
C ARG A 153 -4.90 22.43 35.81
N MET A 154 -5.24 21.20 36.16
CA MET A 154 -4.83 20.61 37.42
C MET A 154 -3.31 20.47 37.42
N SER A 155 -2.63 20.83 38.51
CA SER A 155 -1.22 20.47 38.68
C SER A 155 -1.06 18.94 38.61
N GLU A 156 0.11 18.45 38.24
CA GLU A 156 0.36 17.01 38.14
C GLU A 156 -0.08 16.24 39.39
N VAL A 157 0.22 16.76 40.58
CA VAL A 157 -0.19 16.15 41.86
C VAL A 157 -1.71 16.06 42.00
N VAL A 158 -2.44 17.12 41.63
CA VAL A 158 -3.91 17.13 41.67
C VAL A 158 -4.47 16.20 40.60
N ALA A 159 -3.95 16.24 39.38
CA ALA A 159 -4.40 15.39 38.30
C ALA A 159 -4.19 13.90 38.62
N MET A 160 -3.05 13.55 39.23
CA MET A 160 -2.76 12.20 39.71
C MET A 160 -3.57 11.79 40.94
N ASP A 161 -4.21 12.71 41.65
CA ASP A 161 -5.19 12.38 42.69
C ASP A 161 -6.59 12.21 42.11
N LYS A 162 -6.94 13.01 41.09
CA LYS A 162 -8.30 13.16 40.57
C LYS A 162 -8.64 12.32 39.35
N VAL A 163 -7.66 11.80 38.63
CA VAL A 163 -7.86 11.08 37.37
C VAL A 163 -7.21 9.70 37.43
N ARG A 164 -7.97 8.66 37.12
CA ARG A 164 -7.53 7.26 37.12
C ARG A 164 -8.03 6.52 35.88
N LEU A 165 -7.21 5.63 35.35
CA LEU A 165 -7.65 4.64 34.36
C LEU A 165 -8.44 3.53 35.08
N LEU A 166 -9.55 3.06 34.52
CA LEU A 166 -10.22 1.85 35.01
C LEU A 166 -9.44 0.62 34.50
N CYS A 167 -9.20 -0.38 35.34
CA CYS A 167 -8.45 -1.58 34.91
C CYS A 167 -9.15 -2.33 33.77
N ASP A 168 -8.35 -2.89 32.84
CA ASP A 168 -8.78 -3.77 31.75
C ASP A 168 -9.97 -3.23 30.93
N SER A 169 -10.01 -1.91 30.73
CA SER A 169 -11.20 -1.20 30.25
C SER A 169 -11.04 -0.57 28.86
N GLN A 170 -9.98 -0.94 28.12
CA GLN A 170 -9.76 -0.40 26.79
C GLN A 170 -10.78 -0.98 25.81
N THR A 171 -11.46 -0.10 25.08
CA THR A 171 -12.47 -0.46 24.08
C THR A 171 -12.19 0.32 22.80
N GLU A 172 -12.48 -0.28 21.65
CA GLU A 172 -12.41 0.43 20.37
C GLU A 172 -13.44 1.57 20.33
N VAL A 173 -12.97 2.78 20.06
CA VAL A 173 -13.83 3.95 19.88
C VAL A 173 -14.12 4.13 18.40
N ILE A 174 -15.39 4.11 18.04
CA ILE A 174 -15.85 4.24 16.66
C ILE A 174 -16.29 5.70 16.44
N PRO A 175 -15.67 6.42 15.49
CA PRO A 175 -16.01 7.81 15.22
C PRO A 175 -17.44 7.96 14.67
N GLN A 176 -18.12 9.04 15.06
CA GLN A 176 -19.38 9.42 14.41
C GLN A 176 -19.09 9.91 12.99
N THR A 177 -19.70 9.28 11.99
CA THR A 177 -19.41 9.56 10.58
C THR A 177 -20.38 10.60 10.01
N PHE A 178 -19.84 11.56 9.26
CA PHE A 178 -20.57 12.60 8.55
C PHE A 178 -20.13 12.66 7.09
N SER A 179 -21.08 12.64 6.17
CA SER A 179 -20.78 12.67 4.72
C SER A 179 -20.69 14.08 4.13
N THR A 180 -21.08 15.13 4.89
CA THR A 180 -20.98 16.55 4.49
C THR A 180 -20.63 17.43 5.69
N ILE A 181 -20.00 18.58 5.44
CA ILE A 181 -19.65 19.54 6.49
C ILE A 181 -20.90 20.22 7.05
N ALA A 182 -21.94 20.44 6.23
CA ALA A 182 -23.21 20.99 6.70
C ALA A 182 -23.87 20.10 7.76
N ASP A 183 -23.98 18.79 7.49
CA ASP A 183 -24.52 17.80 8.43
C ASP A 183 -23.68 17.73 9.71
N PHE A 184 -22.35 17.68 9.55
CA PHE A 184 -21.42 17.77 10.66
C PHE A 184 -21.67 19.02 11.53
N LYS A 185 -21.78 20.22 10.96
CA LYS A 185 -21.97 21.46 11.73
C LYS A 185 -23.30 21.49 12.48
N ALA A 186 -24.31 20.79 11.97
CA ALA A 186 -25.63 20.71 12.58
C ALA A 186 -25.69 19.70 13.73
N ASN A 187 -24.97 18.59 13.62
CA ASN A 187 -25.20 17.41 14.45
C ASN A 187 -23.99 16.93 15.26
N ALA A 188 -22.77 17.43 14.99
CA ALA A 188 -21.58 16.96 15.69
C ALA A 188 -21.49 17.49 17.13
N VAL A 189 -21.00 16.63 18.01
CA VAL A 189 -20.83 16.92 19.44
C VAL A 189 -19.39 17.37 19.69
N VAL A 190 -19.20 18.54 20.28
CA VAL A 190 -17.86 19.04 20.64
C VAL A 190 -17.19 18.10 21.65
N ASN A 191 -15.88 17.95 21.55
CA ASN A 191 -15.03 17.06 22.35
C ASN A 191 -15.27 15.55 22.11
N THR A 192 -15.62 15.16 20.89
CA THR A 192 -15.79 13.74 20.52
C THR A 192 -14.98 13.39 19.27
N LEU A 193 -14.81 12.09 19.03
CA LEU A 193 -14.18 11.56 17.83
C LEU A 193 -15.17 11.52 16.67
N ILE A 194 -14.82 12.14 15.54
CA ILE A 194 -15.64 12.19 14.34
C ILE A 194 -14.85 11.68 13.13
N LYS A 195 -15.59 11.21 12.12
CA LYS A 195 -15.08 10.91 10.78
C LYS A 195 -15.84 11.80 9.79
N LEU A 196 -15.10 12.55 8.99
CA LEU A 196 -15.64 13.39 7.94
C LEU A 196 -15.25 12.80 6.59
N GLU A 197 -16.23 12.50 5.76
CA GLU A 197 -16.04 11.91 4.43
C GLU A 197 -16.26 12.96 3.34
N ASN A 198 -15.77 12.66 2.13
CA ASN A 198 -15.92 13.50 0.96
C ASN A 198 -15.40 14.92 1.19
N VAL A 199 -14.20 15.01 1.75
CA VAL A 199 -13.48 16.27 1.94
C VAL A 199 -12.11 16.26 1.25
N GLN A 200 -11.59 17.43 0.96
CA GLN A 200 -10.21 17.65 0.52
C GLN A 200 -9.66 18.90 1.19
N PHE A 201 -8.34 19.08 1.19
CA PHE A 201 -7.75 20.36 1.56
C PHE A 201 -8.04 21.42 0.49
N ASP A 202 -8.55 22.59 0.87
CA ASP A 202 -9.04 23.60 -0.06
C ASP A 202 -7.92 24.27 -0.86
N ASP A 203 -7.05 25.02 -0.18
CA ASP A 203 -5.96 25.81 -0.77
C ASP A 203 -4.61 25.21 -0.39
N ILE A 204 -4.20 24.18 -1.13
CA ILE A 204 -2.90 23.52 -0.98
C ILE A 204 -2.20 23.40 -2.33
N THR A 205 -0.87 23.48 -2.28
CA THR A 205 0.05 23.29 -3.38
C THR A 205 1.00 22.13 -3.08
N ASP A 206 1.60 21.55 -4.13
CA ASP A 206 2.53 20.44 -3.97
C ASP A 206 3.69 20.83 -3.05
N GLY A 207 3.97 19.98 -2.06
CA GLY A 207 4.97 20.21 -1.02
C GLY A 207 4.47 20.99 0.22
N ASP A 208 3.22 21.47 0.25
CA ASP A 208 2.67 22.09 1.45
C ASP A 208 2.58 21.09 2.62
N THR A 209 3.02 21.52 3.80
CA THR A 209 3.07 20.71 5.02
C THR A 209 1.93 21.02 6.00
N TYR A 210 1.68 20.13 6.96
CA TYR A 210 0.61 20.30 7.96
C TYR A 210 0.82 21.52 8.86
N TYR A 211 2.07 21.87 9.15
CA TYR A 211 2.46 23.12 9.78
C TYR A 211 3.22 23.99 8.78
N ASP A 212 2.82 25.24 8.67
CA ASP A 212 3.45 26.26 7.83
C ASP A 212 4.11 27.28 8.76
N GLU A 213 5.45 27.33 8.76
CA GLU A 213 6.23 28.25 9.59
C GLU A 213 6.20 29.69 9.03
N GLU A 214 6.07 29.84 7.71
CA GLU A 214 6.16 31.12 6.99
C GLU A 214 4.79 31.79 6.80
N GLY A 215 3.69 31.03 6.91
CA GLY A 215 2.30 31.49 6.72
C GLY A 215 1.30 30.91 7.74
N ASN A 216 0.21 31.65 7.98
CA ASN A 216 -0.99 31.16 8.69
C ASN A 216 -0.76 30.59 10.11
N THR A 217 0.24 31.12 10.82
CA THR A 217 0.54 30.76 12.22
C THR A 217 -0.32 31.56 13.20
N PHE A 218 -1.11 30.87 14.03
CA PHE A 218 -1.90 31.46 15.11
C PHE A 218 -1.59 30.74 16.42
N GLY A 219 -0.76 31.35 17.26
CA GLY A 219 -0.43 30.82 18.59
C GLY A 219 0.37 29.51 18.55
N GLY A 220 1.32 29.38 17.62
CA GLY A 220 2.19 28.20 17.48
C GLY A 220 1.54 27.00 16.78
N ALA A 221 0.57 27.25 15.91
CA ALA A 221 -0.15 26.23 15.14
C ALA A 221 -0.67 26.83 13.83
N THR A 222 -0.86 25.98 12.82
CA THR A 222 -1.40 26.34 11.50
C THR A 222 -2.85 25.87 11.38
N ASN A 223 -3.70 26.68 10.74
CA ASN A 223 -5.08 26.32 10.43
C ASN A 223 -5.22 26.04 8.94
N ARG A 224 -5.29 24.77 8.52
CA ARG A 224 -5.61 24.39 7.14
C ARG A 224 -7.14 24.28 6.99
N GLU A 225 -7.65 24.58 5.80
CA GLU A 225 -9.09 24.46 5.51
C GLU A 225 -9.36 23.17 4.76
N LEU A 226 -10.35 22.41 5.23
CA LEU A 226 -10.97 21.33 4.48
C LEU A 226 -12.26 21.86 3.85
N ILE A 227 -12.54 21.42 2.63
CA ILE A 227 -13.74 21.74 1.88
C ILE A 227 -14.45 20.45 1.47
N ASP A 228 -15.78 20.45 1.47
CA ASP A 228 -16.59 19.35 0.92
C ASP A 228 -17.07 19.65 -0.51
N ARG A 229 -17.77 18.69 -1.12
CA ARG A 229 -18.32 18.83 -2.49
C ARG A 229 -19.33 19.97 -2.64
N ASN A 230 -19.94 20.43 -1.55
CA ASN A 230 -20.91 21.53 -1.56
C ASN A 230 -20.23 22.91 -1.38
N GLY A 231 -18.92 22.92 -1.16
CA GLY A 231 -18.15 24.13 -0.89
C GLY A 231 -18.18 24.58 0.56
N ASP A 232 -18.74 23.78 1.48
CA ASP A 232 -18.71 24.08 2.91
C ASP A 232 -17.31 23.79 3.46
N LYS A 233 -16.86 24.63 4.40
CA LYS A 233 -15.50 24.57 4.94
C LYS A 233 -15.43 24.29 6.44
N ILE A 234 -14.34 23.65 6.87
CA ILE A 234 -13.97 23.44 8.28
C ILE A 234 -12.46 23.54 8.49
N VAL A 235 -12.04 23.99 9.68
CA VAL A 235 -10.63 24.14 10.03
C VAL A 235 -10.06 22.83 10.57
N LEU A 236 -8.95 22.38 9.99
CA LEU A 236 -8.02 21.41 10.57
C LEU A 236 -6.86 22.17 11.21
N ARG A 237 -6.64 21.99 12.51
CA ARG A 237 -5.62 22.70 13.27
C ARG A 237 -4.48 21.76 13.66
N THR A 238 -3.26 22.17 13.33
CA THR A 238 -2.04 21.40 13.61
C THR A 238 -1.06 22.25 14.40
N SER A 239 -0.62 21.74 15.56
CA SER A 239 0.43 22.33 16.39
C SER A 239 1.79 22.26 15.72
N GLN A 240 2.64 23.29 15.90
CA GLN A 240 4.04 23.26 15.45
C GLN A 240 4.89 22.18 16.16
N TYR A 241 4.39 21.65 17.27
CA TYR A 241 5.05 20.63 18.07
C TYR A 241 4.63 19.20 17.70
N THR A 242 3.83 19.01 16.64
CA THR A 242 3.52 17.66 16.17
C THR A 242 4.72 17.03 15.50
N ASP A 243 4.88 15.71 15.64
CA ASP A 243 5.93 14.98 14.93
C ASP A 243 5.72 14.98 13.40
N PHE A 244 4.45 15.04 12.97
CA PHE A 244 4.07 15.18 11.56
C PHE A 244 3.96 16.64 11.07
N ALA A 245 4.45 17.64 11.82
CA ALA A 245 4.36 19.04 11.44
C ALA A 245 4.94 19.33 10.04
N GLY A 246 6.07 18.69 9.71
CA GLY A 246 6.76 18.83 8.42
C GLY A 246 6.36 17.80 7.35
N GLU A 247 5.36 16.94 7.62
CA GLU A 247 4.89 15.98 6.61
C GLU A 247 4.11 16.71 5.52
N VAL A 248 4.29 16.25 4.27
CA VAL A 248 3.58 16.81 3.11
C VAL A 248 2.11 16.38 3.16
N MET A 249 1.20 17.33 2.98
CA MET A 249 -0.23 17.04 2.92
C MET A 249 -0.58 16.32 1.62
N PRO A 250 -1.47 15.32 1.67
CA PRO A 250 -1.93 14.66 0.47
C PRO A 250 -2.81 15.59 -0.37
N MET A 251 -2.64 15.53 -1.69
CA MET A 251 -3.31 16.45 -2.64
C MET A 251 -4.76 16.08 -2.94
N GLY A 252 -5.15 14.82 -2.75
CA GLY A 252 -6.44 14.26 -3.13
C GLY A 252 -7.61 14.60 -2.20
N SER A 253 -8.73 13.91 -2.42
CA SER A 253 -9.92 13.91 -1.57
C SER A 253 -10.13 12.56 -0.88
N GLY A 254 -10.92 12.55 0.19
CA GLY A 254 -11.19 11.33 0.93
C GLY A 254 -11.81 11.59 2.29
N THR A 255 -11.19 11.03 3.33
CA THR A 255 -11.74 11.01 4.68
C THR A 255 -10.72 11.43 5.73
N ILE A 256 -11.21 12.09 6.77
CA ILE A 256 -10.42 12.46 7.95
C ILE A 256 -11.12 11.99 9.21
N ILE A 257 -10.37 11.35 10.12
CA ILE A 257 -10.77 11.10 11.50
C ILE A 257 -10.11 12.16 12.38
N ALA A 258 -10.86 12.79 13.28
CA ALA A 258 -10.31 13.82 14.14
C ALA A 258 -11.10 13.96 15.45
N VAL A 259 -10.48 14.57 16.46
CA VAL A 259 -11.21 15.02 17.65
C VAL A 259 -11.77 16.40 17.36
N LEU A 260 -13.08 16.56 17.51
CA LEU A 260 -13.76 17.82 17.34
C LEU A 260 -13.53 18.71 18.56
N SER A 261 -13.09 19.94 18.30
CA SER A 261 -13.06 21.04 19.27
C SER A 261 -13.83 22.24 18.71
N ALA A 262 -14.01 23.25 19.56
CA ALA A 262 -14.62 24.49 19.17
C ALA A 262 -13.86 25.66 19.79
N TYR A 263 -13.95 26.82 19.13
CA TYR A 263 -13.38 28.05 19.60
C TYR A 263 -14.42 29.16 19.52
N SER A 264 -14.41 30.02 20.53
CA SER A 264 -15.24 31.23 20.55
C SER A 264 -14.46 32.40 21.11
N ASN A 265 -14.57 33.54 20.43
CA ASN A 265 -14.09 34.81 20.97
C ASN A 265 -15.05 35.31 22.06
N ASN A 266 -14.51 36.04 23.05
CA ASN A 266 -15.29 36.69 24.11
C ASN A 266 -16.21 35.75 24.92
N ASN A 267 -15.87 34.46 25.04
CA ASN A 267 -16.58 33.43 25.81
C ASN A 267 -18.08 33.28 25.44
N ASN A 268 -18.45 33.55 24.18
CA ASN A 268 -19.82 33.32 23.70
C ASN A 268 -20.13 31.80 23.70
N PRO A 269 -21.31 31.36 24.22
CA PRO A 269 -21.68 29.94 24.22
C PRO A 269 -21.79 29.33 22.82
N THR A 270 -22.04 30.15 21.79
CA THR A 270 -22.01 29.71 20.38
C THR A 270 -20.56 29.77 19.87
N PRO A 271 -20.03 28.68 19.30
CA PRO A 271 -18.68 28.69 18.75
C PRO A 271 -18.58 29.60 17.52
N SER A 272 -17.53 30.42 17.45
CA SER A 272 -17.21 31.18 16.25
C SER A 272 -16.54 30.29 15.19
N THR A 273 -15.91 29.20 15.61
CA THR A 273 -15.16 28.28 14.74
C THR A 273 -15.17 26.88 15.31
N TYR A 274 -15.52 25.88 14.50
CA TYR A 274 -15.23 24.48 14.79
C TYR A 274 -13.84 24.13 14.29
N GLN A 275 -13.09 23.34 15.06
CA GLN A 275 -11.71 23.00 14.77
C GLN A 275 -11.48 21.50 14.97
N LEU A 276 -10.86 20.86 14.00
CA LEU A 276 -10.48 19.45 14.05
C LEU A 276 -9.02 19.32 14.48
N PHE A 277 -8.75 18.36 15.36
CA PHE A 277 -7.40 18.01 15.78
C PHE A 277 -7.12 16.55 15.44
N LEU A 278 -6.10 16.31 14.62
CA LEU A 278 -5.60 14.96 14.31
C LEU A 278 -4.90 14.36 15.53
N ARG A 279 -5.05 13.05 15.70
CA ARG A 279 -4.29 12.27 16.67
C ARG A 279 -2.98 11.80 16.07
N ASP A 280 -3.03 11.40 14.82
CA ASP A 280 -1.92 10.89 14.02
C ASP A 280 -2.18 11.18 12.53
N ILE A 281 -1.15 11.12 11.69
CA ILE A 281 -1.25 11.31 10.24
C ILE A 281 -2.09 10.20 9.58
N VAL A 282 -2.09 8.99 10.13
CA VAL A 282 -2.88 7.85 9.61
C VAL A 282 -4.39 8.09 9.66
N ASP A 283 -4.84 9.06 10.44
CA ASP A 283 -6.24 9.49 10.47
C ASP A 283 -6.63 10.32 9.22
N VAL A 284 -5.70 10.58 8.28
CA VAL A 284 -5.94 11.27 7.01
C VAL A 284 -5.76 10.31 5.84
N GLN A 285 -6.85 10.04 5.10
CA GLN A 285 -6.85 9.16 3.93
C GLN A 285 -7.44 9.93 2.74
N MET A 286 -6.59 10.40 1.84
CA MET A 286 -6.97 11.30 0.73
C MET A 286 -6.58 10.70 -0.63
N ASP A 287 -6.89 9.41 -0.79
CA ASP A 287 -6.43 8.61 -1.93
C ASP A 287 -7.30 8.79 -3.19
N ASN A 288 -8.41 9.53 -3.09
CA ASN A 288 -9.25 9.84 -4.24
C ASN A 288 -8.76 11.12 -4.94
N PRO A 289 -9.12 11.34 -6.21
CA PRO A 289 -8.86 12.61 -6.91
C PRO A 289 -9.53 13.80 -6.22
N ARG A 290 -9.04 15.02 -6.48
CA ARG A 290 -9.72 16.24 -6.01
C ARG A 290 -11.08 16.41 -6.69
N PHE A 291 -11.98 17.13 -6.02
CA PHE A 291 -13.27 17.52 -6.57
C PHE A 291 -13.09 18.38 -7.80
N GLY A 292 -13.81 18.03 -8.87
CA GLY A 292 -13.74 18.75 -10.14
C GLY A 292 -12.52 18.40 -10.99
N GLU A 293 -11.55 17.68 -10.45
CA GLU A 293 -10.55 16.96 -11.24
C GLU A 293 -11.18 15.64 -11.69
N THR A 294 -11.13 15.38 -12.99
CA THR A 294 -11.26 14.00 -13.46
C THR A 294 -10.10 13.21 -12.86
N PRO A 295 -10.33 12.01 -12.31
CA PRO A 295 -9.27 11.16 -11.81
C PRO A 295 -8.07 11.13 -12.75
N PRO A 296 -6.81 11.19 -12.26
CA PRO A 296 -5.69 10.74 -13.07
C PRO A 296 -5.95 9.26 -13.34
N ASP A 297 -6.32 8.95 -14.57
CA ASP A 297 -6.55 7.62 -15.12
C ASP A 297 -7.37 6.68 -14.21
N GLU A 298 -8.70 6.81 -14.25
CA GLU A 298 -9.46 5.56 -14.35
C GLU A 298 -8.96 4.91 -15.63
N CYS A 299 -8.13 3.87 -15.49
CA CYS A 299 -7.90 3.00 -16.62
C CYS A 299 -9.29 2.45 -17.00
N GLU A 300 -9.82 2.96 -18.10
CA GLU A 300 -11.02 2.43 -18.74
C GLU A 300 -10.55 1.40 -19.76
N GLU A 301 -11.03 0.16 -19.64
CA GLU A 301 -10.78 -0.83 -20.68
C GLU A 301 -11.50 -0.36 -21.97
N PRO A 302 -10.79 -0.16 -23.08
CA PRO A 302 -11.38 0.46 -24.27
C PRO A 302 -12.40 -0.45 -24.97
N TRP A 303 -12.43 -1.73 -24.61
CA TRP A 303 -13.27 -2.76 -25.20
C TRP A 303 -13.74 -3.77 -24.16
N GLU A 304 -15.00 -4.22 -24.29
CA GLU A 304 -15.54 -5.34 -23.53
C GLU A 304 -15.12 -6.68 -24.17
N VAL A 305 -14.58 -7.60 -23.38
CA VAL A 305 -14.20 -8.94 -23.84
C VAL A 305 -15.47 -9.76 -24.13
N ASN A 306 -15.60 -10.25 -25.36
CA ASN A 306 -16.77 -11.01 -25.82
C ASN A 306 -16.43 -12.35 -26.49
N ALA A 307 -15.14 -12.69 -26.58
CA ALA A 307 -14.65 -13.96 -27.10
C ALA A 307 -13.50 -14.48 -26.24
N THR A 308 -13.42 -15.80 -26.13
CA THR A 308 -12.31 -16.51 -25.48
C THR A 308 -11.17 -16.76 -26.46
N LEU A 309 -9.94 -16.91 -25.94
CA LEU A 309 -8.78 -17.24 -26.78
C LEU A 309 -8.98 -18.56 -27.55
N ALA A 310 -9.65 -19.54 -26.94
CA ALA A 310 -10.00 -20.81 -27.57
C ALA A 310 -10.96 -20.64 -28.75
N GLU A 311 -11.97 -19.77 -28.63
CA GLU A 311 -12.89 -19.43 -29.74
C GLU A 311 -12.14 -18.79 -30.90
N ILE A 312 -11.21 -17.85 -30.63
CA ILE A 312 -10.40 -17.23 -31.68
C ILE A 312 -9.51 -18.25 -32.39
N LYS A 313 -8.88 -19.19 -31.66
CA LYS A 313 -8.11 -20.28 -32.27
C LYS A 313 -8.98 -21.17 -33.15
N ALA A 314 -10.21 -21.46 -32.72
CA ALA A 314 -11.14 -22.32 -33.43
C ALA A 314 -11.68 -21.70 -34.74
N LEU A 315 -11.58 -20.38 -34.93
CA LEU A 315 -11.95 -19.72 -36.18
C LEU A 315 -11.14 -20.25 -37.37
N ASN A 316 -9.86 -20.57 -37.17
CA ASN A 316 -8.99 -21.08 -38.23
C ASN A 316 -7.88 -21.99 -37.71
N ASP A 317 -8.03 -23.30 -37.95
CA ASP A 317 -7.02 -24.32 -37.66
C ASP A 317 -6.11 -24.63 -38.87
N THR A 318 -6.18 -23.81 -39.94
CA THR A 318 -5.37 -23.99 -41.14
C THR A 318 -4.21 -23.00 -41.19
N ALA A 319 -3.20 -23.30 -42.00
CA ALA A 319 -2.07 -22.40 -42.21
C ALA A 319 -2.38 -21.21 -43.15
N VAL A 320 -3.56 -21.17 -43.77
CA VAL A 320 -3.95 -20.06 -44.65
C VAL A 320 -4.58 -18.97 -43.78
N PRO A 321 -4.04 -17.73 -43.77
CA PRO A 321 -4.60 -16.66 -42.96
C PRO A 321 -6.06 -16.37 -43.27
N MET A 322 -6.88 -16.29 -42.23
CA MET A 322 -8.30 -15.93 -42.29
C MET A 322 -8.50 -14.58 -41.60
N GLU A 323 -9.14 -13.63 -42.29
CA GLU A 323 -9.55 -12.35 -41.70
C GLU A 323 -10.72 -12.55 -40.74
N ILE A 324 -10.61 -12.01 -39.54
CA ILE A 324 -11.71 -11.97 -38.56
C ILE A 324 -12.56 -10.74 -38.87
N THR A 325 -13.76 -10.93 -39.43
CA THR A 325 -14.63 -9.79 -39.84
C THR A 325 -15.61 -9.36 -38.75
N GLU A 326 -15.83 -10.22 -37.75
CA GLU A 326 -16.71 -9.99 -36.61
C GLU A 326 -16.06 -9.07 -35.58
N ASP A 327 -16.89 -8.32 -34.82
CA ASP A 327 -16.45 -7.45 -33.71
C ASP A 327 -16.09 -8.29 -32.47
N LEU A 328 -15.05 -9.13 -32.60
CA LEU A 328 -14.55 -9.99 -31.53
C LEU A 328 -13.42 -9.32 -30.76
N VAL A 329 -13.51 -9.37 -29.44
CA VAL A 329 -12.51 -8.88 -28.49
C VAL A 329 -12.22 -10.00 -27.52
N PHE A 330 -10.96 -10.37 -27.40
CA PHE A 330 -10.49 -11.40 -26.48
C PHE A 330 -9.38 -10.86 -25.59
N ALA A 331 -9.06 -11.59 -24.52
CA ALA A 331 -7.96 -11.24 -23.63
C ALA A 331 -7.08 -12.44 -23.29
N GLY A 332 -5.85 -12.16 -22.89
CA GLY A 332 -4.91 -13.15 -22.37
C GLY A 332 -3.81 -12.51 -21.53
N TYR A 333 -3.07 -13.33 -20.79
CA TYR A 333 -1.97 -12.93 -19.93
C TYR A 333 -0.63 -13.12 -20.64
N VAL A 334 0.25 -12.13 -20.52
CA VAL A 334 1.56 -12.11 -21.19
C VAL A 334 2.52 -13.10 -20.57
N ILE A 335 3.14 -13.91 -21.42
CA ILE A 335 4.10 -14.95 -21.02
C ILE A 335 5.47 -14.86 -21.73
N SER A 336 5.60 -13.99 -22.73
CA SER A 336 6.89 -13.71 -23.38
C SER A 336 7.52 -12.44 -22.83
N ASN A 337 8.85 -12.35 -22.89
CA ASN A 337 9.61 -11.14 -22.61
C ASN A 337 10.65 -10.93 -23.73
N ASP A 338 10.64 -9.78 -24.41
CA ASP A 338 11.62 -9.44 -25.46
C ASP A 338 12.80 -8.59 -24.95
N GLU A 339 12.89 -8.34 -23.64
CA GLU A 339 13.98 -7.59 -22.99
C GLU A 339 15.36 -8.20 -23.28
N GLU A 340 15.49 -9.52 -23.10
CA GLU A 340 16.73 -10.27 -23.32
C GLU A 340 16.90 -10.75 -24.77
N GLY A 341 16.07 -10.29 -25.71
CA GLY A 341 16.27 -10.47 -27.16
C GLY A 341 16.01 -11.88 -27.74
N ASN A 342 15.54 -12.84 -26.94
CA ASN A 342 15.18 -14.18 -27.45
C ASN A 342 13.82 -14.18 -28.19
N PHE A 343 12.90 -13.32 -27.77
CA PHE A 343 11.65 -13.05 -28.48
C PHE A 343 11.82 -11.85 -29.42
N PHE A 344 11.27 -11.92 -30.63
CA PHE A 344 11.42 -10.85 -31.61
C PHE A 344 10.11 -10.53 -32.32
N LYS A 345 9.56 -9.34 -32.04
CA LYS A 345 8.37 -8.79 -32.72
C LYS A 345 7.12 -9.66 -32.57
N THR A 346 7.02 -10.35 -31.44
CA THR A 346 5.93 -11.27 -31.12
C THR A 346 5.63 -11.17 -29.63
N LEU A 347 4.35 -11.14 -29.28
CA LEU A 347 3.85 -11.16 -27.91
C LEU A 347 3.05 -12.44 -27.71
N SER A 348 3.54 -13.35 -26.88
CA SER A 348 2.83 -14.59 -26.54
C SER A 348 1.95 -14.38 -25.32
N ILE A 349 0.70 -14.82 -25.43
CA ILE A 349 -0.31 -14.75 -24.36
C ILE A 349 -1.00 -16.09 -24.14
N GLN A 350 -1.47 -16.32 -22.92
CA GLN A 350 -2.30 -17.48 -22.56
C GLN A 350 -3.60 -17.07 -21.87
N ASP A 351 -4.62 -17.94 -21.91
CA ASP A 351 -5.99 -17.63 -21.45
C ASP A 351 -6.15 -17.55 -19.92
N SER A 352 -5.27 -18.18 -19.14
CA SER A 352 -5.30 -18.18 -17.67
C SER A 352 -3.90 -18.10 -17.06
N PRO A 353 -3.69 -17.39 -15.93
CA PRO A 353 -2.38 -17.36 -15.26
C PRO A 353 -2.02 -18.71 -14.61
N VAL A 354 -3.00 -19.57 -14.37
CA VAL A 354 -2.83 -20.91 -13.78
C VAL A 354 -3.62 -21.92 -14.62
N ASN A 355 -3.01 -23.05 -14.96
CA ASN A 355 -3.60 -24.11 -15.80
C ASN A 355 -4.22 -23.57 -17.11
N PRO A 356 -3.43 -22.90 -17.97
CA PRO A 356 -3.92 -22.41 -19.26
C PRO A 356 -4.42 -23.56 -20.13
N THR A 357 -5.46 -23.31 -20.93
CA THR A 357 -5.97 -24.26 -21.93
C THR A 357 -5.68 -23.82 -23.35
N ALA A 358 -5.33 -22.55 -23.53
CA ALA A 358 -5.07 -21.98 -24.83
C ALA A 358 -4.00 -20.89 -24.77
N GLY A 359 -3.09 -20.89 -25.74
CA GLY A 359 -2.14 -19.82 -26.00
C GLY A 359 -2.18 -19.33 -27.45
N MET A 360 -1.65 -18.13 -27.69
CA MET A 360 -1.52 -17.51 -29.01
C MET A 360 -0.33 -16.53 -29.05
N SER A 361 0.30 -16.41 -30.21
CA SER A 361 1.28 -15.35 -30.47
C SER A 361 0.68 -14.22 -31.32
N ILE A 362 0.89 -12.98 -30.88
CA ILE A 362 0.48 -11.76 -31.59
C ILE A 362 1.71 -11.17 -32.27
N GLU A 363 1.69 -11.13 -33.60
CA GLU A 363 2.81 -10.64 -34.41
C GLU A 363 2.72 -9.12 -34.61
N MET A 364 3.74 -8.36 -34.19
CA MET A 364 3.72 -6.90 -34.23
C MET A 364 5.10 -6.28 -34.42
N ASN A 365 5.20 -5.20 -35.20
CA ASN A 365 6.45 -4.51 -35.49
C ASN A 365 6.82 -3.47 -34.41
N VAL A 366 6.64 -3.81 -33.14
CA VAL A 366 6.93 -2.96 -31.96
C VAL A 366 8.26 -3.38 -31.33
N ASN A 367 9.08 -2.44 -30.87
CA ASN A 367 10.30 -2.75 -30.10
C ASN A 367 9.99 -2.66 -28.60
N ASP A 368 10.78 -3.34 -27.78
CA ASP A 368 10.69 -3.29 -26.32
C ASP A 368 9.27 -3.53 -25.80
N ILE A 369 8.61 -4.58 -26.34
CA ILE A 369 7.21 -4.89 -26.03
C ILE A 369 7.02 -5.08 -24.51
N TYR A 370 8.01 -5.63 -23.82
CA TYR A 370 8.04 -5.81 -22.36
C TYR A 370 7.78 -4.53 -21.54
N LYS A 371 8.13 -3.35 -22.08
CA LYS A 371 7.90 -2.07 -21.38
C LYS A 371 6.42 -1.72 -21.29
N ALA A 372 5.68 -1.99 -22.36
CA ALA A 372 4.23 -1.76 -22.40
C ALA A 372 3.46 -2.93 -21.77
N TYR A 373 3.96 -4.15 -22.00
CA TYR A 373 3.30 -5.39 -21.66
C TYR A 373 4.27 -6.33 -20.92
N PRO A 374 4.61 -6.04 -19.65
CA PRO A 374 5.47 -6.94 -18.86
C PRO A 374 4.75 -8.27 -18.60
N ILE A 375 5.54 -9.33 -18.32
CA ILE A 375 5.04 -10.66 -17.95
C ILE A 375 3.93 -10.53 -16.89
N GLY A 376 2.86 -11.31 -17.03
CA GLY A 376 1.73 -11.28 -16.11
C GLY A 376 0.67 -10.22 -16.42
N SER A 377 0.97 -9.24 -17.28
CA SER A 377 -0.03 -8.26 -17.70
C SER A 377 -1.16 -8.94 -18.46
N LYS A 378 -2.40 -8.53 -18.19
CA LYS A 378 -3.54 -8.93 -19.02
C LYS A 378 -3.68 -7.95 -20.19
N VAL A 379 -3.87 -8.46 -21.40
CA VAL A 379 -3.94 -7.70 -22.64
C VAL A 379 -5.26 -7.99 -23.34
N LEU A 380 -5.96 -6.93 -23.75
CA LEU A 380 -7.17 -6.99 -24.56
C LEU A 380 -6.79 -6.81 -26.03
N VAL A 381 -7.39 -7.61 -26.91
CA VAL A 381 -7.12 -7.61 -28.35
C VAL A 381 -8.43 -7.46 -29.13
N ASN A 382 -8.58 -6.35 -29.85
CA ASN A 382 -9.66 -6.15 -30.81
C ASN A 382 -9.33 -6.86 -32.12
N ALA A 383 -9.87 -8.05 -32.30
CA ALA A 383 -9.48 -8.97 -33.36
C ALA A 383 -10.03 -8.60 -34.75
N LYS A 384 -11.01 -7.69 -34.84
CA LYS A 384 -11.66 -7.36 -36.11
C LYS A 384 -10.66 -6.80 -37.14
N GLY A 385 -10.61 -7.37 -38.33
CA GLY A 385 -9.68 -7.01 -39.41
C GLY A 385 -8.27 -7.55 -39.22
N MET A 386 -7.99 -8.31 -38.15
CA MET A 386 -6.75 -9.07 -38.01
C MET A 386 -6.90 -10.44 -38.67
N PHE A 387 -5.77 -11.06 -38.99
CA PHE A 387 -5.71 -12.37 -39.61
C PHE A 387 -5.19 -13.42 -38.64
N VAL A 388 -5.93 -14.50 -38.46
CA VAL A 388 -5.56 -15.64 -37.61
C VAL A 388 -5.22 -16.87 -38.47
N ALA A 389 -4.20 -17.62 -38.08
CA ALA A 389 -3.83 -18.90 -38.71
C ALA A 389 -3.01 -19.79 -37.78
N LYS A 390 -2.98 -21.08 -38.10
CA LYS A 390 -1.99 -22.03 -37.57
C LYS A 390 -0.77 -22.09 -38.48
N ASP A 391 0.10 -21.08 -38.37
CA ASP A 391 1.31 -20.96 -39.18
C ASP A 391 2.44 -21.81 -38.59
N ARG A 392 2.94 -22.78 -39.37
CA ARG A 392 4.02 -23.71 -39.00
C ARG A 392 3.78 -24.42 -37.66
N GLY A 393 2.53 -24.72 -37.33
CA GLY A 393 2.14 -25.44 -36.11
C GLY A 393 1.83 -24.54 -34.91
N THR A 394 2.00 -23.23 -35.02
CA THR A 394 1.70 -22.25 -33.94
C THR A 394 0.50 -21.40 -34.31
N TYR A 395 -0.33 -21.06 -33.31
CA TYR A 395 -1.44 -20.15 -33.52
C TYR A 395 -0.96 -18.72 -33.45
N LYS A 396 -1.13 -18.00 -34.55
CA LYS A 396 -0.71 -16.61 -34.69
C LYS A 396 -1.85 -15.72 -35.10
N ILE A 397 -1.80 -14.48 -34.66
CA ILE A 397 -2.70 -13.42 -35.12
C ILE A 397 -1.89 -12.14 -35.43
N GLY A 398 -2.28 -11.43 -36.49
CA GLY A 398 -1.58 -10.21 -36.92
C GLY A 398 -2.11 -9.65 -38.23
N SER A 399 -1.22 -9.09 -39.05
CA SER A 399 -1.52 -8.67 -40.43
C SER A 399 -1.32 -9.85 -41.39
N THR A 400 -1.13 -9.58 -42.69
CA THR A 400 -0.64 -10.59 -43.64
C THR A 400 0.59 -10.12 -44.39
N PHE A 401 1.38 -11.07 -44.87
CA PHE A 401 2.45 -10.81 -45.83
C PHE A 401 2.58 -11.98 -46.80
N ASP A 402 3.15 -11.70 -47.97
CA ASP A 402 3.47 -12.72 -48.97
C ASP A 402 4.90 -13.25 -48.77
N ASP A 403 5.02 -14.54 -48.47
CA ASP A 403 6.27 -15.28 -48.39
C ASP A 403 6.44 -16.10 -49.67
N ASN A 404 7.01 -15.49 -50.71
CA ASN A 404 7.27 -16.11 -52.01
C ASN A 404 6.03 -16.79 -52.62
N GLY A 405 4.90 -16.08 -52.67
CA GLY A 405 3.62 -16.56 -53.19
C GLY A 405 2.77 -17.34 -52.19
N THR A 406 3.21 -17.46 -50.94
CA THR A 406 2.43 -18.04 -49.84
C THR A 406 2.02 -16.95 -48.86
N LEU A 407 0.71 -16.70 -48.75
CA LEU A 407 0.18 -15.76 -47.77
C LEU A 407 0.33 -16.32 -46.36
N ARG A 408 0.88 -15.53 -45.43
CA ARG A 408 1.09 -15.89 -44.01
C ARG A 408 0.65 -14.77 -43.08
N VAL A 409 0.49 -15.09 -41.79
CA VAL A 409 0.24 -14.10 -40.74
C VAL A 409 1.50 -13.24 -40.59
N GLY A 410 1.33 -11.94 -40.81
CA GLY A 410 2.37 -10.93 -40.73
C GLY A 410 2.27 -10.10 -39.45
N ARG A 411 3.23 -9.18 -39.32
CA ARG A 411 3.29 -8.27 -38.17
C ARG A 411 2.37 -7.09 -38.39
N LEU A 412 1.55 -6.77 -37.39
CA LEU A 412 0.90 -5.46 -37.30
C LEU A 412 1.98 -4.36 -37.34
N SER A 413 1.75 -3.28 -38.05
CA SER A 413 2.54 -2.06 -37.84
C SER A 413 2.37 -1.56 -36.40
N GLU A 414 3.29 -0.73 -35.91
CA GLU A 414 3.19 -0.15 -34.57
C GLU A 414 1.87 0.62 -34.37
N SER A 415 1.43 1.37 -35.38
CA SER A 415 0.13 2.06 -35.34
C SER A 415 -1.06 1.10 -35.29
N GLU A 416 -1.00 -0.04 -35.98
CA GLU A 416 -2.06 -1.06 -35.91
C GLU A 416 -2.04 -1.76 -34.56
N ALA A 417 -0.87 -2.10 -34.03
CA ALA A 417 -0.74 -2.70 -32.70
C ALA A 417 -1.32 -1.78 -31.62
N ASN A 418 -0.99 -0.49 -31.63
CA ASN A 418 -1.53 0.51 -30.70
C ASN A 418 -3.06 0.69 -30.84
N ALA A 419 -3.62 0.44 -32.02
CA ALA A 419 -5.06 0.52 -32.25
C ALA A 419 -5.82 -0.78 -31.95
N LYS A 420 -5.10 -1.91 -31.82
CA LYS A 420 -5.67 -3.26 -31.70
C LYS A 420 -5.44 -3.89 -30.34
N LEU A 421 -4.43 -3.46 -29.61
CA LEU A 421 -4.08 -3.97 -28.30
C LEU A 421 -4.23 -2.87 -27.25
N ALA A 422 -4.71 -3.28 -26.08
CA ALA A 422 -4.75 -2.44 -24.89
C ALA A 422 -4.33 -3.25 -23.66
N LYS A 423 -3.56 -2.64 -22.78
CA LYS A 423 -3.25 -3.24 -21.46
C LYS A 423 -4.51 -3.13 -20.60
N SER A 424 -4.87 -4.22 -19.93
CA SER A 424 -5.93 -4.21 -18.92
C SER A 424 -5.53 -3.33 -17.74
N CYS A 425 -6.53 -2.87 -17.03
CA CYS A 425 -6.39 -2.07 -15.82
C CYS A 425 -6.01 -2.91 -14.60
N MET A 426 -6.01 -4.23 -14.75
CA MET A 426 -5.50 -5.15 -13.75
C MET A 426 -3.97 -5.06 -13.67
N ASP A 427 -3.45 -5.00 -12.45
CA ASP A 427 -2.02 -5.18 -12.20
C ASP A 427 -1.54 -6.53 -12.76
N PRO A 428 -0.27 -6.62 -13.21
CA PRO A 428 0.33 -7.88 -13.63
C PRO A 428 0.22 -8.93 -12.53
N VAL A 429 -0.18 -10.15 -12.91
CA VAL A 429 -0.31 -11.29 -12.00
C VAL A 429 0.83 -12.28 -12.21
N GLU A 430 1.16 -13.02 -11.16
CA GLU A 430 2.10 -14.14 -11.27
C GLU A 430 1.56 -15.22 -12.23
N ILE A 431 2.40 -15.69 -13.15
CA ILE A 431 2.08 -16.79 -14.05
C ILE A 431 2.66 -18.07 -13.47
N ILE A 432 1.79 -19.07 -13.23
CA ILE A 432 2.17 -20.40 -12.77
C ILE A 432 2.20 -21.34 -13.99
N PRO A 433 3.39 -21.79 -14.45
CA PRO A 433 3.50 -22.67 -15.60
C PRO A 433 2.89 -24.05 -15.35
N THR A 434 2.34 -24.68 -16.39
CA THR A 434 1.93 -26.09 -16.31
C THR A 434 3.19 -26.97 -16.28
N SER A 435 3.36 -27.77 -15.24
CA SER A 435 4.54 -28.63 -15.05
C SER A 435 4.32 -30.02 -15.64
N PHE A 436 5.35 -30.54 -16.30
CA PHE A 436 5.36 -31.86 -16.95
C PHE A 436 6.60 -32.65 -16.57
N THR A 437 6.42 -33.93 -16.23
CA THR A 437 7.53 -34.87 -15.96
C THR A 437 7.94 -35.70 -17.18
N SER A 438 7.18 -35.58 -18.27
CA SER A 438 7.42 -36.23 -19.55
C SER A 438 7.29 -35.22 -20.67
N ILE A 439 8.29 -35.15 -21.55
CA ILE A 439 8.19 -34.32 -22.74
C ILE A 439 7.05 -34.83 -23.61
N GLU A 440 6.95 -36.14 -23.85
CA GLU A 440 5.91 -36.74 -24.70
C GLU A 440 4.49 -36.34 -24.27
N GLU A 441 4.20 -36.38 -22.97
CA GLU A 441 2.88 -36.00 -22.41
C GLU A 441 2.54 -34.53 -22.72
N ALA A 442 3.47 -33.60 -22.49
CA ALA A 442 3.26 -32.19 -22.78
C ALA A 442 2.97 -31.93 -24.27
N LEU A 443 3.57 -32.73 -25.14
CA LEU A 443 3.37 -32.63 -26.58
C LEU A 443 1.98 -33.15 -27.02
N GLU A 444 1.44 -34.16 -26.33
CA GLU A 444 0.09 -34.70 -26.55
C GLU A 444 -1.01 -33.76 -26.05
N GLU A 445 -0.81 -33.08 -24.93
CA GLU A 445 -1.76 -32.11 -24.35
C GLU A 445 -2.01 -30.90 -25.27
N GLY A 446 -1.11 -30.61 -26.20
CA GLY A 446 -1.35 -29.61 -27.25
C GLY A 446 -1.36 -28.17 -26.75
N LEU A 447 -0.66 -27.88 -25.64
CA LEU A 447 -0.55 -26.56 -25.01
C LEU A 447 0.37 -25.58 -25.75
N ILE A 448 0.39 -25.64 -27.09
CA ILE A 448 1.14 -24.74 -27.95
C ILE A 448 0.77 -23.28 -27.65
N ASN A 449 1.80 -22.42 -27.62
CA ASN A 449 1.78 -21.00 -27.25
C ASN A 449 1.53 -20.71 -25.75
N THR A 450 1.72 -21.66 -24.84
CA THR A 450 1.59 -21.44 -23.38
C THR A 450 2.94 -21.56 -22.65
N LEU A 451 2.99 -21.12 -21.39
CA LEU A 451 4.16 -21.28 -20.53
C LEU A 451 4.11 -22.64 -19.81
N VAL A 452 5.17 -23.43 -19.97
CA VAL A 452 5.28 -24.78 -19.37
C VAL A 452 6.62 -24.93 -18.66
N THR A 453 6.67 -25.81 -17.66
CA THR A 453 7.90 -26.24 -17.00
C THR A 453 8.11 -27.73 -17.24
N PHE A 454 9.26 -28.12 -17.76
CA PHE A 454 9.68 -29.53 -17.83
C PHE A 454 10.55 -29.86 -16.63
N GLU A 455 10.18 -30.88 -15.88
CA GLU A 455 10.90 -31.35 -14.69
C GLU A 455 11.91 -32.43 -15.06
N ASP A 456 13.04 -32.46 -14.34
CA ASP A 456 14.08 -33.50 -14.47
C ASP A 456 14.57 -33.72 -15.92
N VAL A 457 14.91 -32.62 -16.57
CA VAL A 457 15.47 -32.57 -17.94
C VAL A 457 16.94 -32.18 -17.95
N THR A 458 17.63 -32.54 -19.04
CA THR A 458 19.04 -32.19 -19.28
C THR A 458 19.23 -31.70 -20.72
N PHE A 459 20.16 -30.76 -20.91
CA PHE A 459 20.68 -30.46 -22.24
C PHE A 459 21.62 -31.57 -22.69
N SER A 460 21.17 -32.44 -23.61
CA SER A 460 21.91 -33.67 -23.96
C SER A 460 22.99 -33.46 -25.02
N ASP A 461 23.01 -32.29 -25.67
CA ASP A 461 24.04 -31.87 -26.63
C ASP A 461 25.02 -30.81 -26.07
N ALA A 462 24.77 -30.30 -24.86
CA ALA A 462 25.64 -29.33 -24.20
C ALA A 462 26.73 -30.05 -23.38
N GLY A 463 27.97 -30.02 -23.87
CA GLY A 463 29.17 -30.45 -23.13
C GLY A 463 29.94 -29.26 -22.53
N ASN A 464 31.04 -29.54 -21.81
CA ASN A 464 31.90 -28.56 -21.12
C ASN A 464 32.09 -27.23 -21.89
N GLY A 465 31.35 -26.20 -21.48
CA GLY A 465 31.49 -24.83 -21.98
C GLY A 465 30.66 -24.50 -23.23
N ALA A 466 29.72 -25.34 -23.64
CA ALA A 466 28.75 -24.99 -24.69
C ALA A 466 27.90 -23.79 -24.24
N THR A 467 27.76 -22.79 -25.11
CA THR A 467 26.93 -21.60 -24.87
C THR A 467 25.54 -21.77 -25.46
N TYR A 468 24.55 -20.98 -25.02
CA TYR A 468 23.17 -21.08 -25.53
C TYR A 468 23.07 -20.89 -27.05
N TYR A 469 24.05 -20.20 -27.65
CA TYR A 469 24.19 -20.05 -29.07
C TYR A 469 25.60 -20.42 -29.55
N MET A 470 25.71 -21.39 -30.45
CA MET A 470 26.97 -21.85 -31.05
C MET A 470 26.93 -21.88 -32.59
N GLY A 471 26.03 -21.11 -33.21
CA GLY A 471 25.79 -21.15 -34.66
C GLY A 471 26.32 -19.94 -35.45
N ASP A 472 26.13 -19.98 -36.77
CA ASP A 472 26.34 -18.83 -37.67
C ASP A 472 25.01 -18.23 -38.20
N ASN A 473 23.89 -18.86 -37.88
CA ASN A 473 22.55 -18.51 -38.39
C ASN A 473 21.72 -17.71 -37.38
N SER A 474 20.51 -17.30 -37.73
CA SER A 474 19.66 -16.43 -36.86
C SER A 474 19.29 -17.01 -35.49
N GLY A 475 19.49 -18.30 -35.24
CA GLY A 475 19.35 -18.91 -33.92
C GLY A 475 19.93 -20.32 -33.89
N TYR A 476 20.18 -20.82 -32.69
CA TYR A 476 20.75 -22.14 -32.40
C TYR A 476 19.74 -22.98 -31.61
N ASN A 477 19.77 -24.30 -31.80
CA ASN A 477 18.85 -25.22 -31.15
C ASN A 477 19.66 -26.19 -30.28
N HIS A 478 19.42 -26.17 -28.99
CA HIS A 478 19.90 -27.18 -28.05
C HIS A 478 18.87 -28.29 -27.88
N LYS A 479 19.34 -29.53 -27.71
CA LYS A 479 18.50 -30.70 -27.42
C LYS A 479 18.26 -30.80 -25.92
N LEU A 480 16.99 -30.72 -25.53
CA LEU A 480 16.54 -30.95 -24.15
C LEU A 480 15.93 -32.36 -24.07
N GLU A 481 16.36 -33.17 -23.11
CA GLU A 481 15.98 -34.59 -22.97
C GLU A 481 15.51 -34.89 -21.55
N ASP A 482 14.40 -35.62 -21.41
CA ASP A 482 13.85 -36.04 -20.12
C ASP A 482 14.46 -37.37 -19.61
N SER A 483 14.02 -37.86 -18.44
CA SER A 483 14.47 -39.14 -17.86
C SER A 483 14.09 -40.39 -18.67
N GLN A 484 13.11 -40.25 -19.56
CA GLN A 484 12.57 -41.33 -20.39
C GLN A 484 13.23 -41.38 -21.78
N GLY A 485 14.05 -40.38 -22.11
CA GLY A 485 14.77 -40.27 -23.38
C GLY A 485 13.98 -39.57 -24.49
N PHE A 486 12.80 -39.01 -24.18
CA PHE A 486 12.11 -38.11 -25.10
C PHE A 486 12.81 -36.77 -25.10
N SER A 487 12.75 -36.08 -26.25
CA SER A 487 13.48 -34.83 -26.41
C SER A 487 12.72 -33.81 -27.23
N THR A 488 12.94 -32.55 -26.87
CA THR A 488 12.50 -31.36 -27.61
C THR A 488 13.71 -30.44 -27.84
N ILE A 489 13.50 -29.27 -28.43
CA ILE A 489 14.57 -28.29 -28.63
C ILE A 489 14.32 -26.99 -27.85
N VAL A 490 15.37 -26.48 -27.22
CA VAL A 490 15.42 -25.10 -26.72
C VAL A 490 16.09 -24.25 -27.79
N ARG A 491 15.40 -23.23 -28.26
CA ARG A 491 15.88 -22.37 -29.33
C ARG A 491 16.29 -21.02 -28.77
N THR A 492 17.53 -20.63 -29.06
CA THR A 492 18.09 -19.33 -28.67
C THR A 492 18.41 -18.49 -29.90
N SER A 493 17.95 -17.25 -29.89
CA SER A 493 18.28 -16.21 -30.88
C SER A 493 19.75 -15.82 -30.78
N LYS A 494 20.39 -15.54 -31.92
CA LYS A 494 21.73 -14.93 -31.93
C LYS A 494 21.77 -13.50 -31.37
N TYR A 495 20.59 -12.89 -31.21
CA TYR A 495 20.41 -11.55 -30.66
C TYR A 495 19.99 -11.59 -29.19
N ALA A 496 19.89 -12.78 -28.58
CA ALA A 496 19.63 -12.86 -27.16
C ALA A 496 20.84 -12.35 -26.38
N ASP A 497 20.64 -11.59 -25.31
CA ASP A 497 21.77 -11.03 -24.54
C ASP A 497 22.55 -12.14 -23.80
N PHE A 498 21.86 -13.23 -23.43
CA PHE A 498 22.45 -14.44 -22.86
C PHE A 498 23.04 -15.44 -23.88
N ASN A 499 23.17 -15.08 -25.16
CA ASN A 499 23.57 -16.04 -26.20
C ASN A 499 24.95 -16.69 -25.97
N ASP A 500 25.88 -15.93 -25.37
CA ASP A 500 27.25 -16.36 -25.06
C ASP A 500 27.38 -16.98 -23.65
N GLU A 501 26.27 -17.09 -22.90
CA GLU A 501 26.27 -17.74 -21.59
C GLU A 501 26.34 -19.26 -21.74
N VAL A 502 27.05 -19.90 -20.82
CA VAL A 502 27.23 -21.36 -20.81
C VAL A 502 25.93 -22.04 -20.39
N VAL A 503 25.46 -22.98 -21.21
CA VAL A 503 24.31 -23.83 -20.89
C VAL A 503 24.68 -24.71 -19.69
N PRO A 504 23.84 -24.78 -18.64
CA PRO A 504 24.15 -25.58 -17.47
C PRO A 504 24.16 -27.08 -17.79
N THR A 505 25.04 -27.80 -17.11
CA THR A 505 25.13 -29.26 -17.18
C THR A 505 24.47 -29.87 -15.96
N GLY A 506 23.77 -30.99 -16.12
CA GLY A 506 23.11 -31.67 -15.00
C GLY A 506 21.64 -31.94 -15.31
N ARG A 507 20.85 -32.14 -14.26
CA ARG A 507 19.40 -32.33 -14.38
C ARG A 507 18.66 -31.35 -13.50
N GLY A 508 17.53 -30.88 -13.97
CA GLY A 508 16.69 -29.95 -13.25
C GLY A 508 15.50 -29.51 -14.09
N ASN A 509 15.02 -28.31 -13.85
CA ASN A 509 13.77 -27.82 -14.42
C ASN A 509 14.04 -26.75 -15.48
N VAL A 510 13.26 -26.78 -16.56
CA VAL A 510 13.31 -25.75 -17.60
C VAL A 510 11.90 -25.22 -17.84
N THR A 511 11.70 -23.92 -17.60
CA THR A 511 10.48 -23.18 -17.88
C THR A 511 10.61 -22.45 -19.22
N ALA A 512 9.62 -22.54 -20.09
CA ALA A 512 9.70 -21.91 -21.41
C ALA A 512 8.33 -21.72 -22.05
N VAL A 513 8.26 -20.81 -23.04
CA VAL A 513 7.09 -20.73 -23.92
C VAL A 513 7.14 -21.87 -24.94
N LEU A 514 6.16 -22.76 -24.89
CA LEU A 514 6.02 -23.91 -25.80
C LEU A 514 5.55 -23.46 -27.17
N SER A 515 6.25 -23.89 -28.21
CA SER A 515 6.00 -23.56 -29.61
C SER A 515 6.15 -24.80 -30.49
N ALA A 516 5.80 -24.68 -31.76
CA ALA A 516 5.98 -25.73 -32.76
C ALA A 516 6.53 -25.14 -34.05
N TYR A 517 7.27 -25.96 -34.78
CA TYR A 517 7.78 -25.61 -36.09
C TYR A 517 7.58 -26.75 -37.06
N ALA A 518 6.59 -26.60 -37.94
CA ALA A 518 6.28 -27.49 -39.04
C ALA A 518 6.57 -26.76 -40.36
N PRO A 519 7.76 -26.91 -40.97
CA PRO A 519 8.18 -26.11 -42.13
C PRO A 519 7.22 -26.22 -43.33
N ASN A 520 6.57 -27.38 -43.49
CA ASN A 520 5.58 -27.65 -44.55
C ASN A 520 4.12 -27.65 -44.05
N ASN A 521 3.86 -27.21 -42.82
CA ASN A 521 2.55 -27.31 -42.14
C ASN A 521 1.99 -28.75 -42.07
N MET A 522 2.84 -29.77 -42.24
CA MET A 522 2.48 -31.16 -42.00
C MET A 522 2.81 -31.51 -40.55
N VAL A 523 1.86 -32.14 -39.84
CA VAL A 523 2.05 -32.56 -38.44
C VAL A 523 3.23 -33.52 -38.29
N THR A 524 3.50 -34.34 -39.30
CA THR A 524 4.66 -35.26 -39.33
C THR A 524 6.01 -34.57 -39.36
N ASP A 525 6.06 -33.29 -39.74
CA ASP A 525 7.29 -32.50 -39.84
C ASP A 525 7.45 -31.53 -38.66
N ALA A 526 6.52 -31.56 -37.69
CA ALA A 526 6.51 -30.64 -36.56
C ALA A 526 7.61 -31.02 -35.56
N SER A 527 8.54 -30.10 -35.31
CA SER A 527 9.40 -30.12 -34.13
C SER A 527 8.84 -29.15 -33.10
N TYR A 528 8.62 -29.59 -31.87
CA TYR A 528 8.31 -28.68 -30.77
C TYR A 528 9.55 -27.88 -30.39
N GLN A 529 9.34 -26.63 -30.00
CA GLN A 529 10.41 -25.70 -29.67
C GLN A 529 10.07 -24.96 -28.38
N LEU A 530 11.08 -24.73 -27.57
CA LEU A 530 11.00 -23.98 -26.32
C LEU A 530 11.77 -22.68 -26.49
N TYR A 531 11.13 -21.59 -26.08
CA TYR A 531 11.75 -20.26 -26.05
C TYR A 531 11.86 -19.81 -24.60
N LEU A 532 13.10 -19.66 -24.12
CA LEU A 532 13.40 -19.08 -22.82
C LEU A 532 13.19 -17.58 -22.86
N ARG A 533 12.70 -17.00 -21.77
CA ARG A 533 12.61 -15.55 -21.56
C ARG A 533 13.98 -14.98 -21.23
N ASP A 534 14.70 -15.68 -20.36
CA ASP A 534 16.04 -15.35 -19.88
C ASP A 534 16.72 -16.65 -19.37
N THR A 535 17.84 -16.55 -18.65
CA THR A 535 18.52 -17.71 -18.07
C THR A 535 17.97 -18.17 -16.73
N GLU A 536 17.13 -17.38 -16.05
CA GLU A 536 16.44 -17.77 -14.81
C GLU A 536 15.36 -18.82 -15.08
N ASP A 537 14.88 -18.92 -16.32
CA ASP A 537 14.02 -19.99 -16.81
C ASP A 537 14.67 -21.40 -16.76
N VAL A 538 15.97 -21.51 -16.47
CA VAL A 538 16.71 -22.78 -16.39
C VAL A 538 17.27 -23.01 -14.98
N ASP A 539 16.64 -23.92 -14.23
CA ASP A 539 17.07 -24.36 -12.90
C ASP A 539 17.67 -25.77 -12.97
N ILE A 540 18.90 -25.86 -13.47
CA ILE A 540 19.67 -27.12 -13.60
C ILE A 540 20.91 -27.04 -12.71
N ASN A 541 21.10 -28.07 -11.87
CA ASN A 541 22.21 -28.18 -10.91
C ASN A 541 23.27 -29.21 -11.32
#